data_AF-A0A074Y7D1-F1
#
_entry.id   AF-A0A074Y7D1-F1
#
_cell.length_a   1.000
_cell.length_b   1.000
_cell.length_c   1.000
_cell.angle_alpha   90.00
_cell.angle_beta   90.00
_cell.angle_gamma   90.00
#
_symmetry.space_group_name_H-M   'P 1'
#
loop_
_entity.id
_entity.type
_entity.pdbx_description
1 polymer ?
#
loop_
_entity_poly.entity_id
_entity_poly.type
_entity_poly.pdbx_seq_one_letter_code
_entity_poly.pdbx_strand_id
1 'polypeptide(L)'
;MAYPFEHWEHDRWGASSPPPRARYYRNTYRHSGHLTPEPQFSNLHQEQERERKAHDDFLRRQREKEEEEERAYREALRKQKEKEDAKEREYQAFLREQKEKQEAEEKAAKEEQARIDSAMRTRLEKLGWSNHDIEVALDPEKAEKERKKNKKKHRHSGEMGGGHFDGEIIMVPPSLPDAPGVSVGFPQQAHVPVYPRINRKFLDIETLEHYHVPWEWDRANSDFIILLRELDKYETDVLFEHTRRRRQDHDASLWRMT
;
A
#
# COMPACT_ATOMS: atom_id res chain seq x y z
N MET A 1 -1.31 -42.85 -33.92
CA MET A 1 -0.29 -43.28 -34.91
C MET A 1 0.72 -44.14 -34.17
N ALA A 2 0.72 -45.43 -34.49
CA ALA A 2 1.61 -46.43 -33.93
C ALA A 2 2.66 -46.78 -34.99
N TYR A 3 3.93 -46.89 -34.59
CA TYR A 3 4.93 -47.66 -35.32
C TYR A 3 5.78 -48.47 -34.34
N PRO A 4 5.93 -49.79 -34.57
CA PRO A 4 6.71 -50.71 -33.75
C PRO A 4 8.15 -50.83 -34.27
N PHE A 5 9.12 -51.10 -33.40
CA PHE A 5 10.49 -51.45 -33.82
C PHE A 5 10.86 -52.86 -33.35
N GLU A 6 10.58 -53.78 -34.28
CA GLU A 6 11.35 -54.94 -34.71
C GLU A 6 12.20 -55.72 -33.70
N HIS A 7 11.69 -56.93 -33.43
CA HIS A 7 12.35 -58.10 -32.88
C HIS A 7 13.06 -58.83 -34.02
N TRP A 8 14.40 -58.84 -34.02
CA TRP A 8 15.18 -59.67 -34.95
C TRP A 8 15.61 -60.96 -34.26
N GLU A 9 14.90 -62.05 -34.58
CA GLU A 9 15.46 -63.39 -34.56
C GLU A 9 16.27 -63.58 -35.86
N HIS A 10 17.52 -64.05 -35.74
CA HIS A 10 18.19 -64.74 -36.84
C HIS A 10 19.07 -65.88 -36.28
N ASP A 11 18.58 -67.09 -36.51
CA ASP A 11 19.30 -68.22 -37.09
C ASP A 11 20.45 -68.89 -36.33
N ARG A 12 20.02 -69.85 -35.52
CA ARG A 12 20.27 -71.30 -35.71
C ARG A 12 21.04 -71.69 -36.99
N TRP A 13 22.37 -71.78 -36.88
CA TRP A 13 23.26 -72.66 -37.65
C TRP A 13 24.17 -73.33 -36.60
N GLY A 14 24.30 -74.64 -36.45
CA GLY A 14 24.40 -75.74 -37.39
C GLY A 14 25.43 -76.67 -36.77
N ALA A 15 24.97 -77.78 -36.18
CA ALA A 15 25.82 -78.74 -35.48
C ALA A 15 26.69 -79.55 -36.45
N SER A 16 27.93 -79.80 -36.02
CA SER A 16 28.71 -81.04 -36.20
C SER A 16 28.87 -81.66 -37.59
N SER A 17 30.07 -81.52 -38.17
CA SER A 17 30.93 -82.67 -38.53
C SER A 17 32.37 -82.25 -38.87
N PRO A 18 33.40 -83.00 -38.43
CA PRO A 18 34.80 -82.65 -38.64
C PRO A 18 35.40 -83.34 -39.88
N PRO A 19 36.41 -82.76 -40.55
CA PRO A 19 37.28 -83.49 -41.47
C PRO A 19 38.66 -83.80 -40.84
N PRO A 20 39.42 -84.74 -41.44
CA PRO A 20 40.30 -85.63 -40.70
C PRO A 20 41.76 -85.17 -40.58
N ARG A 21 42.38 -85.66 -39.51
CA ARG A 21 43.81 -85.98 -39.31
C ARG A 21 44.80 -85.46 -40.38
N ALA A 22 45.60 -84.47 -39.99
CA ALA A 22 46.97 -84.32 -40.46
C ALA A 22 47.92 -84.52 -39.26
N ARG A 23 48.79 -85.52 -39.36
CA ARG A 23 49.84 -85.82 -38.39
C ARG A 23 51.09 -84.99 -38.70
N TYR A 24 51.84 -84.72 -37.64
CA TYR A 24 53.27 -84.32 -37.56
C TYR A 24 53.61 -82.87 -37.90
N TYR A 25 53.87 -82.07 -36.85
CA TYR A 25 55.24 -81.64 -36.55
C TYR A 25 55.45 -81.63 -35.02
N ARG A 26 56.41 -82.45 -34.59
CA ARG A 26 56.93 -82.52 -33.22
C ARG A 26 57.94 -81.38 -33.08
N ASN A 27 57.50 -80.20 -32.64
CA ASN A 27 58.42 -79.17 -32.17
C ASN A 27 58.57 -79.27 -30.65
N THR A 28 59.71 -79.80 -30.24
CA THR A 28 60.22 -79.71 -28.88
C THR A 28 60.64 -78.27 -28.63
N TYR A 29 59.72 -77.43 -28.15
CA TYR A 29 60.06 -76.13 -27.57
C TYR A 29 60.15 -76.26 -26.06
N ARG A 30 61.40 -76.11 -25.64
CA ARG A 30 61.98 -76.02 -24.31
C ARG A 30 61.17 -75.12 -23.37
N HIS A 31 61.02 -75.55 -22.12
CA HIS A 31 60.45 -74.78 -21.02
C HIS A 31 61.07 -73.37 -20.91
N SER A 32 60.24 -72.35 -21.09
CA SER A 32 60.41 -71.01 -20.51
C SER A 32 59.13 -70.65 -19.78
N GLY A 33 59.28 -70.11 -18.57
CA GLY A 33 58.23 -70.01 -17.56
C GLY A 33 56.91 -69.39 -18.00
N HIS A 34 55.84 -69.96 -17.42
CA HIS A 34 54.64 -69.29 -16.93
C HIS A 34 54.44 -67.83 -17.36
N LEU A 35 53.86 -67.62 -18.55
CA LEU A 35 53.12 -66.40 -18.89
C LEU A 35 51.64 -66.76 -18.95
N THR A 36 50.95 -66.68 -17.81
CA THR A 36 49.51 -66.44 -17.81
C THR A 36 49.29 -65.09 -18.51
N PRO A 37 48.45 -64.98 -19.55
CA PRO A 37 48.03 -63.67 -20.02
C PRO A 37 47.36 -62.96 -18.84
N GLU A 38 47.94 -61.84 -18.42
CA GLU A 38 47.33 -60.97 -17.41
C GLU A 38 45.88 -60.64 -17.77
N PRO A 39 44.99 -60.49 -16.78
CA PRO A 39 43.58 -60.18 -17.03
C PRO A 39 43.42 -58.68 -17.33
N GLN A 40 43.95 -58.20 -18.45
CA GLN A 40 43.85 -56.78 -18.82
C GLN A 40 42.40 -56.35 -19.11
N PHE A 41 41.51 -57.29 -19.42
CA PHE A 41 40.07 -57.05 -19.61
C PHE A 41 39.29 -56.89 -18.29
N SER A 42 39.74 -57.48 -17.17
CA SER A 42 39.01 -57.36 -15.89
C SER A 42 39.20 -55.98 -15.28
N ASN A 43 40.38 -55.39 -15.45
CA ASN A 43 40.68 -54.05 -14.92
C ASN A 43 39.93 -52.97 -15.70
N LEU A 44 39.84 -53.08 -17.03
CA LEU A 44 39.08 -52.13 -17.86
C LEU A 44 37.58 -52.13 -17.55
N HIS A 45 36.98 -53.32 -17.34
CA HIS A 45 35.57 -53.41 -16.94
C HIS A 45 35.35 -52.84 -15.54
N GLN A 46 36.26 -53.14 -14.61
CA GLN A 46 36.21 -52.60 -13.24
C GLN A 46 36.40 -51.08 -13.20
N GLU A 47 37.19 -50.53 -14.12
CA GLU A 47 37.39 -49.08 -14.28
C GLU A 47 36.15 -48.41 -14.88
N GLN A 48 35.55 -49.00 -15.92
CA GLN A 48 34.26 -48.54 -16.46
C GLN A 48 33.13 -48.59 -15.43
N GLU A 49 33.08 -49.63 -14.58
CA GLU A 49 32.10 -49.70 -13.49
C GLU A 49 32.32 -48.62 -12.43
N ARG A 50 33.58 -48.30 -12.11
CA ARG A 50 33.92 -47.18 -11.21
C ARG A 50 33.54 -45.83 -11.80
N GLU A 51 33.77 -45.63 -13.09
CA GLU A 51 33.40 -44.41 -13.79
C GLU A 51 31.87 -44.25 -13.86
N ARG A 52 31.12 -45.31 -14.19
CA ARG A 52 29.65 -45.29 -14.18
C ARG A 52 29.11 -44.99 -12.78
N LYS A 53 29.67 -45.64 -11.76
CA LYS A 53 29.28 -45.39 -10.37
C LYS A 53 29.60 -43.96 -9.92
N ALA A 54 30.77 -43.42 -10.29
CA ALA A 54 31.15 -42.05 -9.99
C ALA A 54 30.26 -41.02 -10.70
N HIS A 55 29.89 -41.29 -11.95
CA HIS A 55 28.94 -40.48 -12.72
C HIS A 55 27.53 -40.52 -12.10
N ASP A 56 27.04 -41.70 -11.72
CA ASP A 56 25.73 -41.85 -11.08
C ASP A 56 25.69 -41.19 -9.69
N ASP A 57 26.77 -41.31 -8.91
CA ASP A 57 26.93 -40.61 -7.63
C ASP A 57 26.99 -39.08 -7.82
N PHE A 58 27.63 -38.58 -8.89
CA PHE A 58 27.65 -37.17 -9.24
C PHE A 58 26.25 -36.65 -9.60
N LEU A 59 25.51 -37.38 -10.44
CA LEU A 59 24.14 -37.02 -10.81
C LEU A 59 23.19 -37.07 -9.61
N ARG A 60 23.36 -38.03 -8.70
CA ARG A 60 22.58 -38.08 -7.46
C ARG A 60 22.85 -36.86 -6.59
N ARG A 61 24.12 -36.49 -6.39
CA ARG A 61 24.49 -35.28 -5.65
C ARG A 61 23.98 -33.99 -6.29
N GLN A 62 23.90 -33.93 -7.63
CA GLN A 62 23.29 -32.79 -8.32
C GLN A 62 21.79 -32.70 -8.04
N ARG A 63 21.06 -33.82 -8.16
CA ARG A 63 19.62 -33.86 -7.83
C ARG A 63 19.34 -33.54 -6.36
N GLU A 64 20.14 -34.06 -5.43
CA GLU A 64 20.01 -33.76 -4.00
C GLU A 64 20.20 -32.27 -3.72
N LYS A 65 21.19 -31.62 -4.35
CA LYS A 65 21.39 -30.18 -4.23
C LYS A 65 20.24 -29.37 -4.82
N GLU A 66 19.76 -29.77 -6.00
CA GLU A 66 18.61 -29.13 -6.64
C GLU A 66 17.34 -29.27 -5.79
N GLU A 67 17.10 -30.44 -5.21
CA GLU A 67 15.99 -30.65 -4.26
C GLU A 67 16.15 -29.84 -2.97
N GLU A 68 17.38 -29.72 -2.44
CA GLU A 68 17.66 -28.89 -1.26
C GLU A 68 17.41 -27.40 -1.57
N GLU A 69 17.87 -26.93 -2.72
CA GLU A 69 17.64 -25.57 -3.21
C GLU A 69 16.15 -25.31 -3.46
N GLU A 70 15.43 -26.25 -4.08
CA GLU A 70 13.98 -26.15 -4.31
C GLU A 70 13.20 -26.13 -2.98
N ARG A 71 13.58 -26.96 -2.02
CA ARG A 71 12.99 -26.97 -0.66
C ARG A 71 13.26 -25.64 0.05
N ALA A 72 14.49 -25.14 0.00
CA ALA A 72 14.87 -23.87 0.58
C ALA A 72 14.10 -22.70 -0.06
N TYR A 73 13.97 -22.70 -1.39
CA TYR A 73 13.20 -21.70 -2.13
C TYR A 73 11.71 -21.74 -1.76
N ARG A 74 11.11 -22.94 -1.68
CA ARG A 74 9.71 -23.12 -1.28
C ARG A 74 9.46 -22.67 0.16
N GLU A 75 10.38 -22.96 1.07
CA GLU A 75 10.29 -22.50 2.46
C GLU A 75 10.43 -20.97 2.55
N ALA A 76 11.36 -20.36 1.81
CA ALA A 76 11.50 -18.92 1.73
C ALA A 76 10.24 -18.24 1.19
N LEU A 77 9.60 -18.82 0.17
CA LEU A 77 8.34 -18.34 -0.37
C LEU A 77 7.19 -18.45 0.63
N ARG A 78 7.09 -19.56 1.37
CA ARG A 78 6.11 -19.70 2.46
C ARG A 78 6.33 -18.65 3.54
N LYS A 79 7.58 -18.42 3.94
CA LYS A 79 7.95 -17.42 4.94
C LYS A 79 7.66 -16.00 4.46
N GLN A 80 7.79 -15.70 3.17
CA GLN A 80 7.34 -14.43 2.61
C GLN A 80 5.82 -14.29 2.71
N LYS A 81 5.06 -15.30 2.25
CA LYS A 81 3.59 -15.27 2.32
C LYS A 81 3.08 -15.14 3.76
N GLU A 82 3.65 -15.88 4.70
CA GLU A 82 3.27 -15.77 6.12
C GLU A 82 3.57 -14.37 6.69
N LYS A 83 4.66 -13.71 6.25
CA LYS A 83 4.95 -12.32 6.63
C LYS A 83 3.99 -11.33 5.99
N GLU A 84 3.58 -11.56 4.74
CA GLU A 84 2.58 -10.72 4.06
C GLU A 84 1.21 -10.89 4.71
N ASP A 85 0.76 -12.13 4.93
CA ASP A 85 -0.48 -12.44 5.63
C ASP A 85 -0.48 -11.89 7.06
N ALA A 86 0.65 -11.95 7.77
CA ALA A 86 0.79 -11.36 9.11
C ALA A 86 0.65 -9.83 9.06
N LYS A 87 1.34 -9.16 8.13
CA LYS A 87 1.21 -7.71 7.92
C LYS A 87 -0.20 -7.31 7.54
N GLU A 88 -0.87 -8.09 6.69
CA GLU A 88 -2.25 -7.83 6.30
C GLU A 88 -3.19 -7.97 7.50
N ARG A 89 -3.03 -9.02 8.32
CA ARG A 89 -3.81 -9.18 9.55
C ARG A 89 -3.58 -8.04 10.54
N GLU A 90 -2.34 -7.61 10.73
CA GLU A 90 -2.01 -6.44 11.56
C GLU A 90 -2.67 -5.16 11.03
N TYR A 91 -2.63 -4.94 9.71
CA TYR A 91 -3.29 -3.80 9.08
C TYR A 91 -4.82 -3.83 9.25
N GLN A 92 -5.44 -5.01 9.05
CA GLN A 92 -6.87 -5.19 9.26
C GLN A 92 -7.29 -5.00 10.72
N ALA A 93 -6.47 -5.46 11.67
CA ALA A 93 -6.70 -5.24 13.09
C ALA A 93 -6.65 -3.74 13.45
N PHE A 94 -5.66 -3.02 12.93
CA PHE A 94 -5.54 -1.57 13.11
C PHE A 94 -6.76 -0.81 12.56
N LEU A 95 -7.24 -1.17 11.37
CA LEU A 95 -8.45 -0.56 10.80
C LEU A 95 -9.70 -0.80 11.65
N ARG A 96 -9.85 -2.02 12.20
CA ARG A 96 -10.94 -2.33 13.11
C ARG A 96 -10.85 -1.52 14.40
N GLU A 97 -9.66 -1.38 14.97
CA GLU A 97 -9.43 -0.58 16.17
C GLU A 97 -9.76 0.89 15.94
N GLN A 98 -9.35 1.47 14.79
CA GLN A 98 -9.75 2.85 14.42
C GLN A 98 -11.26 2.99 14.31
N LYS A 99 -11.93 2.02 13.69
CA LYS A 99 -13.38 2.03 13.54
C LYS A 99 -14.09 1.87 14.88
N GLU A 100 -13.65 0.95 15.73
CA GLU A 100 -14.19 0.76 17.07
C GLU A 100 -13.98 2.00 17.93
N LYS A 101 -12.81 2.64 17.82
CA LYS A 101 -12.53 3.90 18.52
C LYS A 101 -13.44 5.03 18.05
N GLN A 102 -13.65 5.17 16.73
CA GLN A 102 -14.59 6.14 16.18
C GLN A 102 -16.04 5.84 16.61
N GLU A 103 -16.46 4.58 16.58
CA GLU A 103 -17.80 4.18 17.02
C GLU A 103 -17.98 4.37 18.53
N ALA A 104 -16.94 4.11 19.33
CA ALA A 104 -16.95 4.37 20.77
C ALA A 104 -16.99 5.86 21.08
N GLU A 105 -16.24 6.69 20.33
CA GLU A 105 -16.28 8.15 20.45
C GLU A 105 -17.63 8.72 19.99
N GLU A 106 -18.17 8.26 18.88
CA GLU A 106 -19.51 8.64 18.40
C GLU A 106 -20.60 8.21 19.39
N LYS A 107 -20.49 7.00 19.94
CA LYS A 107 -21.41 6.50 20.97
C LYS A 107 -21.30 7.31 22.25
N ALA A 108 -20.09 7.63 22.70
CA ALA A 108 -19.87 8.49 23.86
C ALA A 108 -20.40 9.90 23.63
N ALA A 109 -20.16 10.49 22.45
CA ALA A 109 -20.69 11.80 22.07
C ALA A 109 -22.23 11.79 22.01
N LYS A 110 -22.83 10.71 21.49
CA LYS A 110 -24.30 10.55 21.46
C LYS A 110 -24.89 10.37 22.85
N GLU A 111 -24.22 9.62 23.73
CA GLU A 111 -24.64 9.45 25.12
C GLU A 111 -24.50 10.76 25.91
N GLU A 112 -23.42 11.50 25.69
CA GLU A 112 -23.22 12.83 26.26
C GLU A 112 -24.27 13.82 25.75
N GLN A 113 -24.53 13.85 24.44
CA GLN A 113 -25.57 14.69 23.86
C GLN A 113 -26.95 14.33 24.43
N ALA A 114 -27.30 13.05 24.53
CA ALA A 114 -28.56 12.62 25.15
C ALA A 114 -28.65 13.03 26.63
N ARG A 115 -27.53 13.01 27.36
CA ARG A 115 -27.46 13.50 28.74
C ARG A 115 -27.66 15.01 28.80
N ILE A 116 -27.05 15.77 27.90
CA ILE A 116 -27.24 17.23 27.80
C ILE A 116 -28.70 17.54 27.44
N ASP A 117 -29.26 16.86 26.44
CA ASP A 117 -30.64 17.06 25.97
C ASP A 117 -31.67 16.75 27.06
N SER A 118 -31.48 15.66 27.81
CA SER A 118 -32.35 15.35 28.95
C SER A 118 -32.28 16.39 30.07
N ALA A 119 -31.09 16.93 30.35
CA ALA A 119 -30.90 18.00 31.32
C ALA A 119 -31.55 19.32 30.84
N MET A 120 -31.38 19.67 29.56
CA MET A 120 -32.03 20.83 28.93
C MET A 120 -33.55 20.70 28.97
N ARG A 121 -34.07 19.53 28.59
CA ARG A 121 -35.51 19.21 28.66
C ARG A 121 -36.07 19.45 30.06
N THR A 122 -35.42 18.92 31.09
CA THR A 122 -35.86 19.08 32.49
C THR A 122 -35.88 20.56 32.91
N ARG A 123 -34.93 21.37 32.42
CA ARG A 123 -34.85 22.81 32.73
C ARG A 123 -35.94 23.61 32.00
N LEU A 124 -36.22 23.27 30.74
CA LEU A 124 -37.26 23.93 29.94
C LEU A 124 -38.66 23.58 30.43
N GLU A 125 -38.90 22.33 30.84
CA GLU A 125 -40.15 21.91 31.49
C GLU A 125 -40.39 22.72 32.79
N LYS A 126 -39.36 22.90 33.62
CA LYS A 126 -39.44 23.73 34.84
C LYS A 126 -39.71 25.21 34.56
N LEU A 127 -39.31 25.73 33.40
CA LEU A 127 -39.57 27.10 32.96
C LEU A 127 -40.95 27.27 32.29
N GLY A 128 -41.74 26.19 32.21
CA GLY A 128 -43.10 26.23 31.66
C GLY A 128 -43.16 26.16 30.13
N TRP A 129 -42.09 25.72 29.46
CA TRP A 129 -42.12 25.50 28.01
C TRP A 129 -43.01 24.29 27.66
N SER A 130 -43.74 24.39 26.54
CA SER A 130 -44.53 23.26 26.03
C SER A 130 -43.62 22.13 25.56
N ASN A 131 -43.98 20.88 25.84
CA ASN A 131 -43.23 19.70 25.36
C ASN A 131 -42.98 19.73 23.84
N HIS A 132 -43.93 20.27 23.07
CA HIS A 132 -43.78 20.41 21.62
C HIS A 132 -42.65 21.39 21.26
N ASP A 133 -42.57 22.54 21.93
CA ASP A 133 -41.55 23.56 21.66
C ASP A 133 -40.16 23.09 22.11
N ILE A 134 -40.09 22.27 23.17
CA ILE A 134 -38.85 21.64 23.65
C ILE A 134 -38.33 20.63 22.63
N GLU A 135 -39.19 19.78 22.07
CA GLU A 135 -38.79 18.82 21.02
C GLU A 135 -38.33 19.52 19.75
N VAL A 136 -39.02 20.59 19.33
CA VAL A 136 -38.62 21.39 18.16
C VAL A 136 -37.29 22.12 18.40
N ALA A 137 -36.96 22.48 19.64
CA ALA A 137 -35.70 23.12 19.97
C ALA A 137 -34.51 22.15 20.09
N LEU A 138 -34.74 20.92 20.55
CA LEU A 138 -33.69 19.90 20.75
C LEU A 138 -33.40 19.08 19.48
N ASP A 139 -34.41 18.83 18.63
CA ASP A 139 -34.24 18.12 17.37
C ASP A 139 -34.02 19.12 16.21
N PRO A 140 -32.78 19.33 15.73
CA PRO A 140 -32.52 20.30 14.65
C PRO A 140 -33.28 19.98 13.36
N GLU A 141 -33.57 18.70 13.11
CA GLU A 141 -34.34 18.25 11.93
C GLU A 141 -35.84 18.61 12.04
N LYS A 142 -36.43 18.53 13.24
CA LYS A 142 -37.81 18.99 13.47
C LYS A 142 -37.90 20.51 13.43
N ALA A 143 -36.90 21.21 14.00
CA ALA A 143 -36.75 22.66 13.91
C ALA A 143 -36.79 23.15 12.46
N GLU A 144 -36.02 22.49 11.57
CA GLU A 144 -35.94 22.88 10.17
C GLU A 144 -37.25 22.60 9.42
N LYS A 145 -37.92 21.47 9.70
CA LYS A 145 -39.23 21.13 9.14
C LYS A 145 -40.29 22.17 9.53
N GLU A 146 -40.35 22.59 10.79
CA GLU A 146 -41.27 23.65 11.24
C GLU A 146 -40.92 25.02 10.62
N ARG A 147 -39.63 25.35 10.52
CA ARG A 147 -39.18 26.58 9.84
C ARG A 147 -39.61 26.61 8.37
N LYS A 148 -39.51 25.48 7.66
CA LYS A 148 -39.97 25.32 6.27
C LYS A 148 -41.50 25.44 6.16
N LYS A 149 -42.27 24.84 7.08
CA LYS A 149 -43.73 24.96 7.12
C LYS A 149 -44.19 26.39 7.38
N ASN A 150 -43.61 27.07 8.36
CA ASN A 150 -43.95 28.47 8.68
C ASN A 150 -43.59 29.43 7.54
N LYS A 151 -42.45 29.20 6.85
CA LYS A 151 -42.09 29.97 5.65
C LYS A 151 -43.07 29.76 4.48
N LYS A 152 -43.68 28.57 4.39
CA LYS A 152 -44.72 28.27 3.39
C LYS A 152 -46.08 28.90 3.75
N LYS A 153 -46.43 28.94 5.04
CA LYS A 153 -47.63 29.63 5.54
C LYS A 153 -47.56 31.15 5.31
N HIS A 154 -46.43 31.79 5.61
CA HIS A 154 -46.24 33.23 5.34
C HIS A 154 -46.26 33.60 3.86
N ARG A 155 -45.97 32.65 2.96
CA ARG A 155 -46.10 32.85 1.52
C ARG A 155 -47.53 32.68 1.01
N HIS A 156 -48.41 32.02 1.76
CA HIS A 156 -49.78 31.72 1.33
C HIS A 156 -50.83 32.68 1.90
N SER A 157 -50.49 33.48 2.92
CA SER A 157 -51.37 34.49 3.53
C SER A 157 -51.11 35.92 3.05
N GLY A 158 -50.47 36.11 1.89
CA GLY A 158 -50.14 37.42 1.32
C GLY A 158 -51.12 37.94 0.28
N GLU A 159 -52.22 37.23 0.01
CA GLU A 159 -53.15 37.59 -1.06
C GLU A 159 -54.58 37.57 -0.52
N MET A 160 -55.13 38.78 -0.32
CA MET A 160 -56.53 39.18 -0.07
C MET A 160 -56.77 39.88 1.28
N GLY A 161 -56.91 41.21 1.22
CA GLY A 161 -57.48 42.05 2.27
C GLY A 161 -57.05 43.52 2.17
N GLY A 162 -57.59 44.28 1.22
CA GLY A 162 -57.32 45.71 1.06
C GLY A 162 -58.26 46.62 1.88
N GLY A 163 -57.80 47.86 2.15
CA GLY A 163 -58.69 49.03 2.28
C GLY A 163 -58.52 49.94 3.51
N HIS A 164 -57.86 51.10 3.30
CA HIS A 164 -57.98 52.40 3.99
C HIS A 164 -57.49 52.58 5.43
N PHE A 165 -56.28 53.15 5.57
CA PHE A 165 -56.07 54.32 6.43
C PHE A 165 -55.11 55.28 5.71
N ASP A 166 -55.68 56.36 5.17
CA ASP A 166 -54.95 57.52 4.68
C ASP A 166 -54.43 58.30 5.89
N GLY A 167 -53.12 58.50 5.95
CA GLY A 167 -52.45 59.19 7.04
C GLY A 167 -50.95 58.99 6.97
N GLU A 168 -50.31 59.82 6.16
CA GLU A 168 -48.93 60.29 6.31
C GLU A 168 -48.23 59.82 7.60
N ILE A 169 -47.24 58.94 7.45
CA ILE A 169 -45.84 59.14 7.87
C ILE A 169 -45.06 58.09 7.07
N ILE A 170 -44.66 58.49 5.86
CA ILE A 170 -43.56 57.83 5.17
C ILE A 170 -42.30 58.46 5.75
N MET A 171 -41.65 57.80 6.70
CA MET A 171 -40.27 58.15 7.04
C MET A 171 -39.37 57.56 5.94
N VAL A 172 -39.37 58.23 4.78
CA VAL A 172 -38.37 58.07 3.74
C VAL A 172 -37.07 58.66 4.31
N PRO A 173 -36.01 57.89 4.57
CA PRO A 173 -34.69 58.49 4.69
C PRO A 173 -34.35 59.14 3.34
N PRO A 174 -33.90 60.41 3.32
CA PRO A 174 -33.69 61.15 2.08
C PRO A 174 -32.71 60.40 1.17
N SER A 175 -33.12 60.24 -0.08
CA SER A 175 -32.34 59.71 -1.20
C SER A 175 -30.98 60.40 -1.31
N LEU A 176 -29.90 59.63 -1.13
CA LEU A 176 -28.58 59.97 -1.64
C LEU A 176 -28.58 59.86 -3.17
N PRO A 177 -27.91 60.76 -3.90
CA PRO A 177 -27.88 60.75 -5.36
C PRO A 177 -27.06 59.57 -5.90
N ASP A 178 -27.54 59.02 -7.02
CA ASP A 178 -26.95 58.05 -7.93
C ASP A 178 -25.48 57.65 -7.66
N ALA A 179 -25.31 56.52 -6.97
CA ALA A 179 -24.05 55.77 -6.99
C ALA A 179 -24.18 54.58 -7.97
N PRO A 180 -23.20 54.36 -8.86
CA PRO A 180 -23.27 53.30 -9.87
C PRO A 180 -23.41 51.94 -9.19
N GLY A 181 -24.31 51.11 -9.73
CA GLY A 181 -24.78 49.86 -9.16
C GLY A 181 -23.68 48.98 -8.56
N VAL A 182 -23.68 48.88 -7.24
CA VAL A 182 -22.93 47.84 -6.53
C VAL A 182 -23.85 46.64 -6.40
N SER A 183 -23.66 45.70 -7.33
CA SER A 183 -24.07 44.32 -7.19
C SER A 183 -23.73 43.84 -5.77
N VAL A 184 -24.75 43.42 -5.02
CA VAL A 184 -24.55 42.68 -3.76
C VAL A 184 -24.06 41.28 -4.13
N GLY A 185 -22.82 41.20 -4.60
CA GLY A 185 -22.04 39.98 -4.56
C GLY A 185 -21.86 39.66 -3.09
N PHE A 186 -22.19 38.42 -2.70
CA PHE A 186 -21.59 37.83 -1.50
C PHE A 186 -20.11 38.21 -1.51
N PRO A 187 -19.56 38.80 -0.43
CA PRO A 187 -18.14 39.07 -0.41
C PRO A 187 -17.48 37.74 -0.73
N GLN A 188 -16.80 37.66 -1.87
CA GLN A 188 -15.90 36.56 -2.16
C GLN A 188 -15.07 36.45 -0.90
N GLN A 189 -15.17 35.29 -0.22
CA GLN A 189 -14.40 35.03 0.98
C GLN A 189 -12.96 35.36 0.59
N ALA A 190 -12.45 36.50 1.09
CA ALA A 190 -11.07 36.87 0.88
C ALA A 190 -10.30 35.67 1.42
N HIS A 191 -9.65 34.93 0.51
CA HIS A 191 -9.02 33.67 0.81
C HIS A 191 -8.07 33.95 1.98
N VAL A 192 -8.40 33.43 3.16
CA VAL A 192 -7.54 33.62 4.33
C VAL A 192 -6.29 32.83 3.98
N PRO A 193 -5.12 33.47 3.84
CA PRO A 193 -3.92 32.78 3.39
C PRO A 193 -3.64 31.63 4.34
N VAL A 194 -3.68 30.40 3.81
CA VAL A 194 -3.40 29.20 4.58
C VAL A 194 -1.91 28.96 4.50
N TYR A 195 -1.21 29.28 5.58
CA TYR A 195 0.23 29.11 5.67
C TYR A 195 0.59 27.63 5.95
N PRO A 196 1.28 26.94 5.02
CA PRO A 196 1.68 25.55 5.24
C PRO A 196 2.66 25.43 6.42
N ARG A 197 2.40 24.48 7.30
CA ARG A 197 3.29 24.11 8.42
C ARG A 197 4.07 22.85 8.05
N ILE A 198 5.38 22.97 7.90
CA ILE A 198 6.26 21.90 7.41
C ILE A 198 7.31 21.58 8.47
N ASN A 199 7.62 20.29 8.65
CA ASN A 199 8.65 19.87 9.60
C ASN A 199 10.06 20.11 9.03
N ARG A 200 11.00 20.55 9.86
CA ARG A 200 12.42 20.78 9.50
C ARG A 200 13.11 19.53 8.96
N LYS A 201 12.62 18.33 9.29
CA LYS A 201 13.11 17.08 8.70
C LYS A 201 12.85 16.96 7.20
N PHE A 202 11.97 17.76 6.61
CA PHE A 202 11.69 17.70 5.17
C PHE A 202 12.16 18.94 4.43
N LEU A 203 12.28 20.08 5.11
CA LEU A 203 12.62 21.36 4.49
C LEU A 203 13.71 22.07 5.30
N ASP A 204 14.83 22.39 4.64
CA ASP A 204 15.95 23.10 5.24
C ASP A 204 15.82 24.62 5.05
N ILE A 205 16.28 25.37 6.05
CA ILE A 205 16.25 26.84 6.06
C ILE A 205 17.05 27.40 4.87
N GLU A 206 18.20 26.80 4.59
CA GLU A 206 19.08 27.27 3.52
C GLU A 206 18.43 27.13 2.13
N THR A 207 17.48 26.20 1.98
CA THR A 207 16.64 26.09 0.78
C THR A 207 15.66 27.25 0.70
N LEU A 208 15.03 27.60 1.82
CA LEU A 208 14.09 28.72 1.89
C LEU A 208 14.78 30.06 1.62
N GLU A 209 16.00 30.23 2.10
CA GLU A 209 16.84 31.38 1.80
C GLU A 209 17.23 31.44 0.32
N HIS A 210 17.59 30.30 -0.29
CA HIS A 210 17.95 30.23 -1.71
C HIS A 210 16.82 30.67 -2.65
N TYR A 211 15.59 30.27 -2.33
CA TYR A 211 14.39 30.65 -3.11
C TYR A 211 13.68 31.90 -2.58
N HIS A 212 14.28 32.59 -1.60
CA HIS A 212 13.73 33.79 -0.95
C HIS A 212 12.27 33.64 -0.50
N VAL A 213 11.93 32.49 0.07
CA VAL A 213 10.60 32.20 0.59
C VAL A 213 10.50 32.71 2.03
N PRO A 214 9.53 33.59 2.35
CA PRO A 214 9.37 34.09 3.71
C PRO A 214 8.86 32.99 4.63
N TRP A 215 9.53 32.81 5.77
CA TRP A 215 9.25 31.74 6.72
C TRP A 215 9.36 32.22 8.17
N GLU A 216 8.59 31.59 9.07
CA GLU A 216 8.63 31.82 10.51
C GLU A 216 8.76 30.51 11.28
N TRP A 217 9.35 30.58 12.47
CA TRP A 217 9.34 29.46 13.41
C TRP A 217 7.97 29.33 14.08
N ASP A 218 7.48 28.10 14.18
CA ASP A 218 6.28 27.83 14.96
C ASP A 218 6.55 28.07 16.45
N ARG A 219 5.82 29.02 17.05
CA ARG A 219 5.97 29.41 18.47
C ARG A 219 5.67 28.28 19.43
N ALA A 220 4.84 27.32 19.02
CA ALA A 220 4.49 26.16 19.86
C ALA A 220 5.51 25.02 19.72
N ASN A 221 6.19 24.89 18.58
CA ASN A 221 7.11 23.78 18.30
C ASN A 221 8.25 24.22 17.37
N SER A 222 9.49 24.23 17.89
CA SER A 222 10.69 24.61 17.11
C SER A 222 11.07 23.65 15.97
N ASP A 223 10.43 22.48 15.90
CA ASP A 223 10.68 21.50 14.83
C ASP A 223 9.88 21.79 13.55
N PHE A 224 8.97 22.77 13.58
CA PHE A 224 8.13 23.14 12.46
C PHE A 224 8.43 24.57 11.99
N ILE A 225 8.40 24.74 10.68
CA ILE A 225 8.55 26.01 9.97
C ILE A 225 7.20 26.32 9.31
N ILE A 226 6.74 27.55 9.45
CA ILE A 226 5.52 28.06 8.84
C ILE A 226 5.92 28.91 7.64
N LEU A 227 5.43 28.57 6.46
CA LEU A 227 5.69 29.32 5.24
C LEU A 227 4.66 30.44 5.10
N LEU A 228 5.12 31.68 5.11
CA LEU A 228 4.27 32.88 5.00
C LEU A 228 3.85 33.19 3.54
N ARG A 229 3.89 32.17 2.68
CA ARG A 229 3.53 32.27 1.28
C ARG A 229 2.78 31.00 0.89
N GLU A 230 1.70 31.18 0.13
CA GLU A 230 1.02 30.07 -0.53
C GLU A 230 1.95 29.53 -1.62
N LEU A 231 2.30 28.25 -1.51
CA LEU A 231 3.11 27.55 -2.50
C LEU A 231 2.23 26.57 -3.28
N ASP A 232 2.42 26.55 -4.60
CA ASP A 232 1.80 25.51 -5.42
C ASP A 232 2.54 24.17 -5.21
N LYS A 233 1.89 23.07 -5.61
CA LYS A 233 2.44 21.72 -5.52
C LYS A 233 3.81 21.62 -6.22
N TYR A 234 3.95 22.27 -7.37
CA TYR A 234 5.21 22.29 -8.11
C TYR A 234 6.34 23.02 -7.36
N GLU A 235 6.06 24.21 -6.82
CA GLU A 235 7.04 24.97 -6.03
C GLU A 235 7.48 24.17 -4.79
N THR A 236 6.52 23.52 -4.13
CA THR A 236 6.77 22.67 -2.96
C THR A 236 7.68 21.49 -3.31
N ASP A 237 7.42 20.80 -4.42
CA ASP A 237 8.25 19.69 -4.89
C ASP A 237 9.69 20.15 -5.19
N VAL A 238 9.88 21.32 -5.81
CA VAL A 238 11.21 21.90 -6.08
C VAL A 238 11.97 22.20 -4.79
N LEU A 239 11.32 22.74 -3.76
CA LEU A 239 11.95 23.00 -2.46
C LEU A 239 12.38 21.70 -1.76
N PHE A 240 11.54 20.67 -1.79
CA PHE A 240 11.89 19.37 -1.21
C PHE A 240 13.01 18.69 -1.98
N GLU A 241 13.01 18.81 -3.30
CA GLU A 241 14.03 18.22 -4.17
C GLU A 241 15.39 18.89 -3.96
N HIS A 242 15.43 20.22 -3.85
CA HIS A 242 16.63 20.97 -3.51
C HIS A 242 17.16 20.59 -2.13
N THR A 243 16.28 20.49 -1.12
CA THR A 243 16.65 20.06 0.24
C THR A 243 17.22 18.63 0.23
N ARG A 244 16.60 17.72 -0.52
CA ARG A 244 17.05 16.33 -0.64
C ARG A 244 18.44 16.24 -1.28
N ARG A 245 18.69 16.99 -2.35
CA ARG A 245 20.01 17.05 -3.02
C ARG A 245 21.08 17.56 -2.06
N ARG A 246 20.83 18.67 -1.36
CA ARG A 246 21.78 19.23 -0.38
C ARG A 246 22.18 18.25 0.71
N ARG A 247 21.23 17.46 1.22
CA ARG A 247 21.52 16.47 2.26
C ARG A 247 22.33 15.29 1.74
N GLN A 248 22.05 14.86 0.50
CA GLN A 248 22.86 13.84 -0.17
C GLN A 248 24.28 14.34 -0.46
N ASP A 249 24.41 15.60 -0.89
CA ASP A 249 25.71 16.22 -1.13
C ASP A 249 26.49 16.43 0.17
N HIS A 250 25.83 16.82 1.25
CA HIS A 250 26.46 16.95 2.57
C HIS A 250 26.97 15.60 3.07
N ASP A 251 26.17 14.54 2.94
CA ASP A 251 26.59 13.18 3.28
C ASP A 251 27.76 12.73 2.39
N ALA A 252 27.63 12.86 1.06
CA ALA A 252 28.68 12.50 0.10
C ALA A 252 29.97 13.33 0.21
N SER A 253 29.90 14.56 0.75
CA SER A 253 31.06 15.40 1.03
C SER A 253 31.81 14.91 2.27
N LEU A 254 31.08 14.43 3.29
CA LEU A 254 31.69 13.82 4.49
C LEU A 254 32.44 12.52 4.17
N TRP A 255 31.93 11.69 3.26
CA TRP A 255 32.61 10.47 2.79
C TRP A 255 33.85 10.74 1.92
N ARG A 256 34.01 11.95 1.38
CA ARG A 256 35.16 12.32 0.54
C ARG A 256 36.34 12.90 1.33
N MET A 257 36.19 13.10 2.64
CA MET A 257 37.21 13.70 3.51
C MET A 257 37.82 12.71 4.52
N THR A 258 37.50 11.41 4.41
CA THR A 258 38.12 10.30 5.17
C THR A 258 38.88 9.37 4.25
#